data_AF-A0A6J2J769-F1
#
_entry.id   AF-A0A6J2J769-F1
#
_cell.length_a   1.000
_cell.length_b   1.000
_cell.length_c   1.000
_cell.angle_alpha   90.00
_cell.angle_beta   90.00
_cell.angle_gamma   90.00
#
_symmetry.space_group_name_H-M   'P 1'
#
loop_
_entity.id
_entity.type
_entity.pdbx_description
1 polymer ?
#
loop_
_entity_poly.entity_id
_entity_poly.type
_entity_poly.pdbx_seq_one_letter_code
_entity_poly.pdbx_strand_id
1 'polypeptide(L)'
;MILLVIAKFLILISLCETMTMKQIKNTGKMMRKSCQPKNNVDDEKINPINDGVFIEENEVKCYIACIMKMANTMKNGKLNFEAAMKQADLLLPDEMKEPTKEAIVACRKVADSYKDVCDASFHVTKCIYNHNPSVFFFP
;
A
#
# COMPACT_ATOMS: atom_id res chain seq x y z
N MET A 1 37.79 -11.53 13.59
CA MET A 1 36.38 -11.94 13.43
C MET A 1 35.41 -10.80 13.72
N ILE A 2 35.52 -10.12 14.87
CA ILE A 2 34.66 -8.97 15.25
C ILE A 2 34.73 -7.81 14.24
N LEU A 3 35.92 -7.43 13.78
CA LEU A 3 36.07 -6.38 12.74
C LEU A 3 35.35 -6.71 11.43
N LEU A 4 35.33 -7.98 11.03
CA LEU A 4 34.65 -8.43 9.81
C LEU A 4 33.12 -8.42 9.99
N VAL A 5 32.62 -8.69 11.20
CA VAL A 5 31.19 -8.61 11.52
C VAL A 5 30.73 -7.15 11.54
N ILE A 6 31.52 -6.26 12.14
CA ILE A 6 31.24 -4.80 12.16
C ILE A 6 31.28 -4.23 10.75
N ALA A 7 32.28 -4.59 9.94
CA ALA A 7 32.36 -4.15 8.55
C ALA A 7 31.15 -4.63 7.73
N LYS A 8 30.74 -5.90 7.87
CA LYS A 8 29.53 -6.42 7.20
C LYS A 8 28.25 -5.72 7.67
N PHE A 9 28.14 -5.41 8.95
CA PHE A 9 27.00 -4.68 9.51
C PHE A 9 26.94 -3.22 9.03
N LEU A 10 28.10 -2.54 8.96
CA LEU A 10 28.20 -1.18 8.43
C LEU A 10 27.89 -1.13 6.92
N ILE A 11 28.30 -2.13 6.14
CA ILE A 11 27.95 -2.25 4.72
C ILE A 11 26.44 -2.50 4.56
N LEU A 12 25.82 -3.32 5.42
CA LEU A 12 24.37 -3.53 5.47
C LEU A 12 23.59 -2.25 5.83
N ILE A 13 24.11 -1.42 6.73
CA ILE A 13 23.53 -0.11 7.08
C ILE A 13 23.66 0.88 5.90
N SER A 14 24.75 0.81 5.14
CA SER A 14 24.98 1.70 3.99
C SER A 14 24.12 1.36 2.77
N LEU A 15 23.51 0.17 2.73
CA LEU A 15 22.63 -0.30 1.65
C LEU A 15 21.15 -0.21 2.06
N CYS A 16 20.73 0.90 2.66
CA CYS A 16 19.31 1.20 2.84
C CYS A 16 18.70 1.56 1.48
N GLU A 17 18.72 0.62 0.55
CA GLU A 17 18.10 0.74 -0.76
C GLU A 17 16.60 0.52 -0.59
N THR A 18 15.81 1.49 -1.02
CA THR A 18 14.35 1.35 -1.20
C THR A 18 14.04 0.12 -2.06
N MET A 19 12.84 -0.44 -1.94
CA MET A 19 12.52 -1.66 -2.68
C MET A 19 12.54 -1.41 -4.19
N THR A 20 13.09 -2.36 -4.93
CA THR A 20 12.94 -2.41 -6.40
C THR A 20 11.49 -2.71 -6.78
N MET A 21 11.09 -2.31 -7.99
CA MET A 21 9.75 -2.66 -8.52
C MET A 21 9.46 -4.16 -8.55
N LYS A 22 10.48 -5.00 -8.74
CA LYS A 22 10.34 -6.45 -8.66
C LYS A 22 9.98 -6.90 -7.25
N GLN A 23 10.63 -6.33 -6.22
CA GLN A 23 10.33 -6.63 -4.83
C GLN A 23 8.92 -6.13 -4.44
N ILE A 24 8.52 -4.93 -4.86
CA ILE A 24 7.16 -4.41 -4.62
C ILE A 24 6.10 -5.35 -5.18
N LYS A 25 6.24 -5.75 -6.45
CA LYS A 25 5.30 -6.68 -7.08
C LYS A 25 5.24 -8.03 -6.36
N ASN A 26 6.37 -8.55 -5.88
CA ASN A 26 6.40 -9.81 -5.13
C ASN A 26 5.73 -9.69 -3.75
N THR A 27 5.95 -8.57 -3.04
CA THR A 27 5.27 -8.27 -1.78
C THR A 27 3.76 -8.10 -2.01
N GLY A 28 3.36 -7.42 -3.07
CA GLY A 28 1.95 -7.31 -3.47
C GLY A 28 1.32 -8.68 -3.71
N LYS A 29 1.97 -9.56 -4.48
CA LYS A 29 1.49 -10.95 -4.66
C LYS A 29 1.32 -11.70 -3.34
N MET A 30 2.20 -11.49 -2.36
CA MET A 30 2.07 -12.09 -1.03
C MET A 30 0.85 -11.53 -0.28
N MET A 31 0.65 -10.21 -0.29
CA MET A 31 -0.50 -9.57 0.34
C MET A 31 -1.82 -10.03 -0.30
N ARG A 32 -1.89 -10.05 -1.64
CA ARG A 32 -3.04 -10.57 -2.40
C ARG A 32 -3.38 -12.00 -1.99
N LYS A 33 -2.39 -12.91 -1.98
CA LYS A 33 -2.58 -14.31 -1.56
C LYS A 33 -3.14 -14.45 -0.14
N SER A 34 -2.89 -13.48 0.74
CA SER A 34 -3.44 -13.50 2.09
C SER A 34 -4.82 -12.88 2.17
N CYS A 35 -5.07 -11.79 1.43
CA CYS A 35 -6.28 -10.98 1.57
C CYS A 35 -7.43 -11.44 0.67
N GLN A 36 -7.13 -11.95 -0.52
CA GLN A 36 -8.14 -12.43 -1.45
C GLN A 36 -9.02 -13.54 -0.84
N PRO A 37 -8.46 -14.67 -0.35
CA PRO A 37 -9.27 -15.74 0.23
C PRO A 37 -9.98 -15.33 1.53
N LYS A 38 -9.41 -14.41 2.31
CA LYS A 38 -10.04 -13.90 3.54
C LYS A 38 -11.31 -13.12 3.29
N ASN A 39 -11.42 -12.47 2.13
CA ASN A 39 -12.57 -11.66 1.75
C ASN A 39 -13.47 -12.37 0.74
N ASN A 40 -13.13 -13.60 0.31
CA ASN A 40 -13.85 -14.35 -0.71
C ASN A 40 -14.15 -13.51 -1.97
N VAL A 41 -13.12 -12.80 -2.46
CA VAL A 41 -13.22 -11.92 -3.63
C VAL A 41 -12.60 -12.57 -4.87
N ASP A 42 -13.32 -12.51 -5.98
CA ASP A 42 -12.86 -13.06 -7.26
C ASP A 42 -11.83 -12.16 -7.93
N ASP A 43 -10.89 -12.78 -8.66
CA ASP A 43 -9.85 -12.05 -9.39
C ASP A 43 -10.43 -11.00 -10.36
N GLU A 44 -11.56 -11.32 -11.01
CA GLU A 44 -12.25 -10.43 -11.95
C GLU A 44 -12.67 -9.11 -11.31
N LYS A 45 -12.89 -9.09 -9.99
CA LYS A 45 -13.32 -7.90 -9.27
C LYS A 45 -12.17 -7.01 -8.79
N ILE A 46 -10.96 -7.57 -8.65
CA ILE A 46 -9.79 -6.87 -8.07
C ILE A 46 -8.63 -6.68 -9.06
N ASN A 47 -8.57 -7.45 -10.16
CA ASN A 47 -7.63 -7.19 -11.26
C ASN A 47 -7.76 -5.79 -11.85
N PRO A 48 -8.98 -5.26 -12.08
CA PRO A 48 -9.15 -3.97 -12.74
C PRO A 48 -8.80 -2.74 -11.86
N ILE A 49 -8.45 -2.93 -10.57
CA ILE A 49 -8.12 -1.83 -9.66
C ILE A 49 -6.93 -1.01 -10.17
N ASN A 50 -5.92 -1.67 -10.75
CA ASN A 50 -4.76 -0.99 -11.33
C ASN A 50 -5.12 -0.18 -12.58
N ASP A 51 -6.24 -0.51 -13.22
CA ASP A 51 -6.77 0.18 -14.41
C ASP A 51 -7.81 1.26 -14.03
N GLY A 52 -7.99 1.53 -12.73
CA GLY A 52 -8.93 2.55 -12.25
C GLY A 52 -10.37 2.10 -12.15
N VAL A 53 -10.65 0.82 -12.34
CA VAL A 53 -11.99 0.25 -12.24
C VAL A 53 -12.18 -0.29 -10.82
N PHE A 54 -12.94 0.46 -10.03
CA PHE A 54 -13.24 0.16 -8.63
C PHE A 54 -14.68 -0.33 -8.50
N ILE A 55 -14.87 -1.64 -8.36
CA ILE A 55 -16.18 -2.27 -8.17
C ILE A 55 -16.65 -2.05 -6.73
N GLU A 56 -17.82 -1.44 -6.56
CA GLU A 56 -18.33 -1.00 -5.26
C GLU A 56 -19.08 -2.11 -4.52
N GLU A 57 -18.39 -3.22 -4.27
CA GLU A 57 -18.90 -4.39 -3.56
C GLU A 57 -18.12 -4.63 -2.26
N ASN A 58 -18.79 -5.17 -1.25
CA ASN A 58 -18.26 -5.22 0.12
C ASN A 58 -16.96 -6.04 0.21
N GLU A 59 -16.87 -7.16 -0.50
CA GLU A 59 -15.68 -8.00 -0.58
C GLU A 59 -14.49 -7.28 -1.23
N VAL A 60 -14.72 -6.41 -2.22
CA VAL A 60 -13.68 -5.61 -2.87
C VAL A 60 -13.20 -4.51 -1.91
N LYS A 61 -14.13 -3.83 -1.25
CA LYS A 61 -13.83 -2.80 -0.25
C LYS A 61 -12.99 -3.38 0.90
N CYS A 62 -13.40 -4.54 1.43
CA CYS A 62 -12.69 -5.19 2.53
C CYS A 62 -11.39 -5.87 2.10
N TYR A 63 -11.28 -6.30 0.84
CA TYR A 63 -9.99 -6.68 0.25
C TYR A 63 -8.99 -5.54 0.32
N ILE A 64 -9.39 -4.33 -0.13
CA ILE A 64 -8.53 -3.14 -0.08
C ILE A 64 -8.10 -2.83 1.36
N ALA A 65 -9.05 -2.85 2.32
CA ALA A 65 -8.74 -2.66 3.74
C ALA A 65 -7.76 -3.70 4.28
N CYS A 66 -7.90 -4.97 3.90
CA CYS A 66 -6.97 -6.02 4.27
C CYS A 66 -5.55 -5.75 3.76
N ILE A 67 -5.41 -5.33 2.50
CA ILE A 67 -4.11 -4.98 1.91
C ILE A 67 -3.49 -3.80 2.69
N MET A 68 -4.26 -2.74 2.95
CA MET A 68 -3.79 -1.57 3.71
C MET A 68 -3.35 -1.94 5.14
N LYS A 69 -4.05 -2.88 5.79
CA LYS A 69 -3.65 -3.44 7.09
C LYS A 69 -2.32 -4.18 6.98
N MET A 70 -2.14 -5.05 5.99
CA MET A 70 -0.88 -5.77 5.77
C MET A 70 0.29 -4.85 5.43
N ALA A 71 0.01 -3.76 4.72
CA ALA A 71 0.98 -2.71 4.41
C ALA A 71 1.33 -1.85 5.63
N ASN A 72 0.78 -2.13 6.82
CA ASN A 72 1.00 -1.36 8.06
C ASN A 72 0.65 0.13 7.94
N THR A 73 -0.39 0.44 7.15
CA THR A 73 -0.90 1.82 6.96
C THR A 73 -2.09 2.15 7.87
N MET A 74 -2.43 1.24 8.78
CA MET A 74 -3.53 1.37 9.74
C MET A 74 -3.01 1.39 11.18
N LYS A 75 -3.70 2.13 12.07
CA LYS A 75 -3.53 2.08 13.53
C LYS A 75 -4.90 1.98 14.19
N ASN A 76 -5.03 1.13 15.21
CA ASN A 76 -6.28 0.95 15.98
C ASN A 76 -7.52 0.70 15.09
N GLY A 77 -7.36 -0.09 14.03
CA GLY A 77 -8.44 -0.43 13.11
C GLY A 77 -8.88 0.70 12.16
N LYS A 78 -8.15 1.82 12.11
CA LYS A 78 -8.41 2.94 11.21
C LYS A 78 -7.21 3.24 10.33
N LEU A 79 -7.45 3.84 9.16
CA LEU A 79 -6.40 4.38 8.30
C LEU A 79 -5.60 5.43 9.07
N ASN A 80 -4.28 5.43 8.90
CA ASN A 80 -3.39 6.35 9.60
C ASN A 80 -2.45 7.04 8.61
N PHE A 81 -2.64 8.35 8.43
CA PHE A 81 -1.87 9.18 7.50
C PHE A 81 -0.36 9.09 7.74
N GLU A 82 0.08 9.25 8.99
CA GLU A 82 1.51 9.19 9.34
C GLU A 82 2.11 7.80 9.04
N ALA A 83 1.38 6.73 9.33
CA ALA A 83 1.81 5.38 9.00
C ALA A 83 1.92 5.19 7.48
N ALA A 84 0.95 5.68 6.71
CA ALA A 84 1.00 5.61 5.24
C ALA A 84 2.20 6.38 4.67
N MET A 85 2.45 7.61 5.15
CA MET A 85 3.63 8.41 4.75
C MET A 85 4.93 7.68 5.08
N LYS A 86 5.05 7.14 6.29
CA LYS A 86 6.24 6.38 6.71
C LYS A 86 6.45 5.12 5.86
N GLN A 87 5.39 4.40 5.52
CA GLN A 87 5.50 3.21 4.66
C GLN A 87 5.89 3.58 3.23
N ALA A 88 5.41 4.71 2.72
CA ALA A 88 5.85 5.24 1.43
C ALA A 88 7.36 5.55 1.44
N ASP A 89 7.87 6.22 2.47
CA ASP A 89 9.29 6.53 2.61
C ASP A 89 10.16 5.26 2.71
N LEU A 90 9.68 4.23 3.42
CA LEU A 90 10.43 2.99 3.68
C LEU A 90 10.43 2.01 2.50
N LEU A 91 9.29 1.89 1.79
CA LEU A 91 9.08 0.80 0.86
C LEU A 91 9.18 1.22 -0.61
N LEU A 92 8.82 2.45 -0.96
CA LEU A 92 8.71 2.85 -2.36
C LEU A 92 10.06 3.32 -2.93
N PRO A 93 10.37 2.97 -4.19
CA PRO A 93 11.49 3.53 -4.91
C PRO A 93 11.27 5.02 -5.16
N ASP A 94 12.35 5.76 -5.36
CA ASP A 94 12.32 7.22 -5.48
C ASP A 94 11.37 7.71 -6.59
N GLU A 95 11.25 6.96 -7.69
CA GLU A 95 10.35 7.26 -8.82
C GLU A 95 8.85 7.23 -8.47
N MET A 96 8.45 6.45 -7.46
CA MET A 96 7.06 6.38 -7.00
C MET A 96 6.82 7.12 -5.69
N LYS A 97 7.87 7.31 -4.88
CA LYS A 97 7.79 7.74 -3.49
C LYS A 97 7.13 9.11 -3.34
N GLU A 98 7.70 10.15 -3.94
CA GLU A 98 7.15 11.51 -3.82
C GLU A 98 5.77 11.64 -4.48
N PRO A 99 5.55 11.14 -5.71
CA PRO A 99 4.21 11.14 -6.30
C PRO A 99 3.14 10.43 -5.45
N THR A 100 3.50 9.31 -4.81
CA THR A 100 2.58 8.59 -3.90
C THR A 100 2.30 9.40 -2.64
N LYS A 101 3.32 10.05 -2.06
CA LYS A 101 3.16 10.92 -0.88
C LYS A 101 2.27 12.12 -1.18
N GLU A 102 2.42 12.74 -2.33
CA GLU A 102 1.53 13.81 -2.80
C GLU A 102 0.08 13.34 -2.88
N ALA A 103 -0.17 12.16 -3.45
CA ALA A 103 -1.49 11.56 -3.50
C ALA A 103 -2.06 11.25 -2.10
N ILE A 104 -1.25 10.70 -1.19
CA ILE A 104 -1.67 10.45 0.21
C ILE A 104 -2.06 11.76 0.90
N VAL A 105 -1.29 12.84 0.69
CA VAL A 105 -1.60 14.18 1.24
C VAL A 105 -2.90 14.72 0.66
N ALA A 106 -3.10 14.64 -0.65
CA ALA A 106 -4.31 15.10 -1.32
C ALA A 106 -5.56 14.35 -0.82
N CYS A 107 -5.43 13.07 -0.54
CA CYS A 107 -6.54 12.19 -0.14
C CYS A 107 -6.73 12.05 1.38
N ARG A 108 -5.93 12.73 2.21
CA ARG A 108 -5.87 12.49 3.67
C ARG A 108 -7.20 12.63 4.42
N LYS A 109 -8.13 13.45 3.91
CA LYS A 109 -9.44 13.71 4.53
C LYS A 109 -10.55 12.81 4.01
N VAL A 110 -10.31 12.00 2.98
CA VAL A 110 -11.35 11.14 2.37
C VAL A 110 -11.87 10.14 3.40
N ALA A 111 -10.98 9.55 4.21
CA ALA A 111 -11.33 8.58 5.25
C ALA A 111 -12.34 9.13 6.27
N ASP A 112 -12.31 10.44 6.57
CA ASP A 112 -13.16 11.06 7.59
C ASP A 112 -14.65 11.04 7.24
N SER A 113 -14.97 10.83 5.95
CA SER A 113 -16.34 10.76 5.45
C SER A 113 -17.00 9.39 5.63
N TYR A 114 -16.25 8.38 6.08
CA TYR A 114 -16.69 6.98 6.15
C TYR A 114 -16.48 6.41 7.55
N LYS A 115 -17.54 5.78 8.10
CA LYS A 115 -17.48 5.13 9.40
C LYS A 115 -16.90 3.72 9.33
N ASP A 116 -17.24 3.00 8.25
CA ASP A 116 -16.73 1.66 7.99
C ASP A 116 -15.31 1.73 7.40
N VAL A 117 -14.43 0.83 7.84
CA VAL A 117 -13.03 0.82 7.43
C VAL A 117 -12.85 0.29 6.00
N CYS A 118 -13.71 -0.61 5.54
CA CYS A 118 -13.68 -1.10 4.17
C CYS A 118 -14.08 0.02 3.20
N ASP A 119 -15.16 0.75 3.50
CA ASP A 119 -15.56 1.94 2.75
C ASP A 119 -14.45 3.00 2.74
N ALA A 120 -13.91 3.36 3.91
CA ALA A 120 -12.84 4.35 4.01
C ALA A 120 -11.61 3.96 3.17
N SER A 121 -11.20 2.68 3.24
CA SER A 121 -10.06 2.15 2.48
C SER A 121 -10.31 2.22 0.98
N PHE A 122 -11.49 1.78 0.53
CA PHE A 122 -11.89 1.83 -0.87
C PHE A 122 -11.82 3.25 -1.44
N HIS A 123 -12.45 4.22 -0.77
CA HIS A 123 -12.52 5.59 -1.27
C HIS A 123 -11.16 6.31 -1.21
N VAL A 124 -10.34 6.04 -0.19
CA VAL A 124 -8.97 6.57 -0.13
C VAL A 124 -8.12 5.99 -1.26
N THR A 125 -8.14 4.68 -1.50
CA THR A 125 -7.39 4.06 -2.60
C THR A 125 -7.84 4.58 -3.97
N LYS A 126 -9.16 4.72 -4.18
CA LYS A 126 -9.70 5.32 -5.41
C LYS A 126 -9.27 6.78 -5.59
N CYS A 127 -9.24 7.57 -4.52
CA CYS A 127 -8.72 8.93 -4.56
C CYS A 127 -7.23 8.95 -4.95
N ILE A 128 -6.41 8.08 -4.36
CA ILE A 128 -4.98 7.99 -4.65
C ILE A 128 -4.74 7.63 -6.12
N TYR A 129 -5.46 6.64 -6.65
CA TYR A 129 -5.44 6.31 -8.09
C TYR A 129 -5.76 7.55 -8.95
N ASN A 130 -6.88 8.23 -8.66
CA ASN A 130 -7.31 9.39 -9.45
C ASN A 130 -6.33 10.56 -9.40
N HIS A 131 -5.59 10.70 -8.29
CA HIS A 131 -4.60 11.76 -8.16
C HIS A 131 -3.37 11.52 -9.04
N ASN A 132 -2.90 10.26 -9.11
CA ASN A 132 -1.78 9.92 -9.98
C ASN A 132 -1.84 8.47 -10.50
N PRO A 133 -2.55 8.24 -11.62
CA PRO A 133 -2.71 6.89 -12.18
C PRO A 133 -1.40 6.30 -12.71
N SER A 134 -0.44 7.12 -13.15
CA SER A 134 0.74 6.64 -13.90
C SER A 134 1.76 5.90 -13.03
N VAL A 135 1.77 6.19 -11.72
CA VAL A 135 2.63 5.51 -10.73
C VAL A 135 1.82 4.64 -9.77
N PHE A 136 0.53 4.46 -10.01
CA PHE A 136 -0.31 3.68 -9.12
C PHE A 136 -0.02 2.18 -9.25
N PHE A 137 0.05 1.50 -8.11
CA PHE A 137 0.09 0.04 -8.05
C PHE A 137 -0.73 -0.43 -6.85
N PHE A 138 -1.57 -1.43 -7.07
CA PHE A 138 -2.31 -2.12 -6.02
C PHE A 138 -2.14 -3.65 -6.13
N PRO A 139 -1.84 -4.34 -5.02
CA PRO A 139 -1.80 -5.80 -4.93
C PRO A 139 -3.05 -6.53 -5.42
#